data_AF-A0A1I5EG40-F1
#
_entry.id   AF-A0A1I5EG40-F1
#
_cell.length_a   1.000
_cell.length_b   1.000
_cell.length_c   1.000
_cell.angle_alpha   90.00
_cell.angle_beta   90.00
_cell.angle_gamma   90.00
#
_symmetry.space_group_name_H-M   'P 1'
#
loop_
_entity.id
_entity.type
_entity.pdbx_description
1 polymer ?
#
loop_
_entity_poly.entity_id
_entity_poly.type
_entity_poly.pdbx_seq_one_letter_code
_entity_poly.pdbx_strand_id
1 'polypeptide(L)'
;MTSASLNLGGSPRLLNRIPCCNCVKLSSTQQNTQMTPSRIHAFIIKHLFILFLLLIGISNVSAGELKQETTVVDVPALSKRVTDLSKVLTKAENQRLTRQLKKLQSERKVQTAVLIIPTTGSDTVEAFSSRVFDKWKLGNKERNDGILFLIASDDHKMRIAVGSGSGVPRMHPVANKGAMLCER
;
A
#
# COMPACT_ATOMS: atom_id res chain seq x y z
N MET A 1 -46.44 -41.70 -46.82
CA MET A 1 -46.87 -41.12 -48.11
C MET A 1 -46.47 -39.65 -48.07
N THR A 2 -45.36 -39.27 -48.71
CA THR A 2 -45.25 -38.71 -50.10
C THR A 2 -45.77 -37.26 -50.16
N SER A 3 -45.05 -36.26 -50.67
CA SER A 3 -43.78 -36.16 -51.44
C SER A 3 -42.98 -34.91 -50.96
N ALA A 4 -41.65 -34.76 -51.05
CA ALA A 4 -40.63 -35.11 -52.04
C ALA A 4 -40.57 -34.18 -53.29
N SER A 5 -39.34 -33.80 -53.68
CA SER A 5 -38.95 -33.00 -54.87
C SER A 5 -39.33 -31.51 -54.87
N LEU A 6 -38.59 -30.59 -55.51
CA LEU A 6 -37.23 -30.62 -56.09
C LEU A 6 -36.70 -29.17 -56.13
N ASN A 7 -35.40 -28.95 -55.88
CA ASN A 7 -34.77 -27.63 -56.04
C ASN A 7 -33.82 -27.67 -57.25
N LEU A 8 -34.09 -26.86 -58.27
CA LEU A 8 -33.36 -26.85 -59.54
C LEU A 8 -32.72 -25.47 -59.77
N GLY A 9 -31.40 -25.44 -59.92
CA GLY A 9 -30.67 -24.22 -60.27
C GLY A 9 -30.86 -23.84 -61.73
N GLY A 10 -31.00 -22.54 -61.99
CA GLY A 10 -31.09 -22.00 -63.35
C GLY A 10 -30.54 -20.58 -63.41
N SER A 11 -29.33 -20.41 -63.96
CA SER A 11 -28.71 -19.10 -64.19
C SER A 11 -28.69 -18.78 -65.69
N PRO A 12 -29.42 -17.75 -66.15
CA PRO A 12 -29.27 -17.23 -67.51
C PRO A 12 -28.19 -16.15 -67.56
N ARG A 13 -27.11 -16.42 -68.29
CA ARG A 13 -26.21 -15.41 -68.87
C ARG A 13 -26.81 -14.94 -70.23
N LEU A 14 -26.16 -13.98 -70.92
CA LEU A 14 -26.44 -13.49 -72.29
C LEU A 14 -27.57 -12.44 -72.36
N LEU A 15 -27.62 -11.45 -73.28
CA LEU A 15 -26.72 -10.91 -74.33
C LEU A 15 -27.14 -9.41 -74.55
N ASN A 16 -26.24 -8.41 -74.52
CA ASN A 16 -25.58 -7.75 -75.68
C ASN A 16 -26.48 -6.91 -76.63
N ARG A 17 -26.21 -5.59 -76.76
CA ARG A 17 -25.85 -4.82 -78.01
C ARG A 17 -25.83 -3.29 -77.74
N ILE A 18 -24.76 -2.52 -78.00
CA ILE A 18 -24.17 -2.01 -79.28
C ILE A 18 -24.95 -0.81 -79.88
N PRO A 19 -24.33 0.25 -80.47
CA PRO A 19 -22.91 0.67 -80.57
C PRO A 19 -22.66 1.92 -79.64
N CYS A 20 -22.03 3.08 -79.93
CA CYS A 20 -21.29 3.66 -81.08
C CYS A 20 -20.41 4.89 -80.67
N CYS A 21 -19.55 5.37 -81.59
CA CYS A 21 -18.82 6.67 -81.62
C CYS A 21 -17.82 7.00 -80.47
N ASN A 22 -16.59 7.48 -80.72
CA ASN A 22 -15.87 7.67 -81.98
C ASN A 22 -14.34 7.60 -81.76
N CYS A 23 -13.55 7.38 -82.81
CA CYS A 23 -12.08 7.29 -82.73
C CYS A 23 -11.40 8.67 -82.85
N VAL A 24 -10.47 8.98 -81.93
CA VAL A 24 -9.33 9.88 -82.16
C VAL A 24 -8.09 9.22 -81.57
N LYS A 25 -6.98 9.26 -82.30
CA LYS A 25 -5.69 8.70 -81.89
C LYS A 25 -4.62 9.78 -81.97
N LEU A 26 -4.10 10.21 -80.82
CA LEU A 26 -3.01 11.18 -80.72
C LEU A 26 -1.96 10.68 -79.73
N SER A 27 -0.70 11.00 -80.03
CA SER A 27 0.49 10.51 -79.33
C SER A 27 1.02 11.54 -78.33
N SER A 28 2.06 11.13 -77.61
CA SER A 28 3.00 11.94 -76.82
C SER A 28 2.62 12.29 -75.37
N THR A 29 3.71 12.42 -74.59
CA THR A 29 3.83 13.20 -73.36
C THR A 29 3.06 12.69 -72.13
N GLN A 30 3.69 11.72 -71.46
CA GLN A 30 3.51 11.46 -70.02
C GLN A 30 3.93 12.71 -69.21
N GLN A 31 3.01 13.66 -69.00
CA GLN A 31 3.27 14.82 -68.15
C GLN A 31 3.24 14.42 -66.67
N ASN A 32 4.45 14.20 -66.14
CA ASN A 32 4.74 14.01 -64.73
C ASN A 32 4.25 15.24 -63.93
N THR A 33 3.08 15.14 -63.29
CA THR A 33 2.53 16.18 -62.41
C THR A 33 3.36 16.25 -61.11
N GLN A 34 4.53 16.89 -61.19
CA GLN A 34 5.37 17.14 -60.03
C GLN A 34 4.64 18.04 -59.05
N MET A 35 4.09 17.42 -58.00
CA MET A 35 3.43 18.08 -56.89
C MET A 35 4.49 18.82 -56.06
N THR A 36 4.84 20.04 -56.46
CA THR A 36 5.86 20.84 -55.79
C THR A 36 5.35 21.24 -54.40
N PRO A 37 6.00 20.78 -53.30
CA PRO A 37 5.54 21.15 -51.96
C PRO A 37 5.78 22.64 -51.77
N SER A 38 4.72 23.43 -51.54
CA SER A 38 4.88 24.86 -51.33
C SER A 38 5.78 25.11 -50.11
N ARG A 39 6.63 26.14 -50.15
CA ARG A 39 7.64 26.40 -49.11
C ARG A 39 7.04 26.57 -47.70
N ILE A 40 5.75 26.90 -47.61
CA ILE A 40 4.97 26.96 -46.37
C ILE A 40 4.86 25.57 -45.73
N HIS A 41 4.59 24.51 -46.50
CA HIS A 41 4.53 23.14 -45.99
C HIS A 41 5.88 22.68 -45.44
N ALA A 42 6.98 22.99 -46.15
CA ALA A 42 8.33 22.70 -45.66
C ALA A 42 8.65 23.42 -44.33
N PHE A 43 8.18 24.67 -44.17
CA PHE A 43 8.28 25.40 -42.90
C PHE A 43 7.44 24.75 -41.79
N ILE A 44 6.15 24.48 -42.05
CA ILE A 44 5.24 23.89 -41.06
C ILE A 44 5.73 22.51 -40.60
N ILE A 45 6.14 21.64 -41.54
CA ILE A 45 6.69 20.31 -41.22
C ILE A 45 7.99 20.46 -40.41
N LYS A 46 8.90 21.37 -40.79
CA LYS A 46 10.13 21.63 -40.02
C LYS A 46 9.83 22.12 -38.60
N HIS A 47 8.89 23.03 -38.42
CA HIS A 47 8.52 23.55 -37.10
C HIS A 47 7.79 22.51 -36.24
N LEU A 48 6.89 21.70 -36.82
CA LEU A 48 6.28 20.56 -36.12
C LEU A 48 7.32 19.52 -35.71
N PHE A 49 8.27 19.20 -36.58
CA PHE A 49 9.34 18.23 -36.28
C PHE A 49 10.30 18.75 -35.19
N ILE A 50 10.63 20.04 -35.21
CA ILE A 50 11.41 20.69 -34.14
C ILE A 50 10.61 20.68 -32.82
N LEU A 51 9.32 21.02 -32.83
CA LEU A 51 8.48 21.01 -31.64
C LEU A 51 8.36 19.59 -31.05
N PHE A 52 8.25 18.57 -31.91
CA PHE A 52 8.20 17.16 -31.52
C PHE A 52 9.53 16.69 -30.89
N LEU A 53 10.68 17.06 -31.48
CA LEU A 53 12.00 16.79 -30.88
C LEU A 53 12.18 17.52 -29.53
N LEU A 54 11.68 18.74 -29.41
CA LEU A 54 11.76 19.54 -28.17
C LEU A 54 10.88 18.92 -27.07
N LEU A 55 9.67 18.43 -27.41
CA LEU A 55 8.81 17.68 -26.51
C LEU A 55 9.45 16.37 -26.02
N ILE A 56 10.07 15.61 -26.91
CA ILE A 56 10.80 14.36 -26.56
C ILE A 56 12.00 14.66 -25.63
N GLY A 57 12.69 15.79 -25.83
CA GLY A 57 13.83 16.18 -25.00
C GLY A 57 13.48 16.40 -23.51
N ILE A 58 12.25 16.82 -23.21
CA ILE A 58 11.79 17.16 -21.85
C ILE A 58 11.50 15.90 -21.01
N SER A 59 11.28 14.74 -21.62
CA SER A 59 10.86 13.51 -20.92
C SER A 59 11.91 12.90 -19.97
N ASN A 60 13.15 13.40 -19.96
CA ASN A 60 14.21 12.96 -19.05
C ASN A 60 14.14 13.63 -17.65
N VAL A 61 12.93 13.82 -17.11
CA VAL A 61 12.80 14.07 -15.68
C VAL A 61 13.10 12.77 -14.96
N SER A 62 14.29 12.68 -14.35
CA SER A 62 14.61 11.53 -13.50
C SER A 62 13.65 11.53 -12.33
N ALA A 63 12.72 10.58 -12.33
CA ALA A 63 11.86 10.32 -11.20
C ALA A 63 12.74 9.81 -10.06
N GLY A 64 13.21 10.73 -9.23
CA GLY A 64 14.04 10.41 -8.08
C GLY A 64 13.29 9.41 -7.21
N GLU A 65 13.82 8.19 -7.11
CA GLU A 65 13.28 7.18 -6.20
C GLU A 65 13.25 7.78 -4.81
N LEU A 66 12.04 8.06 -4.31
CA LEU A 66 11.79 8.23 -2.90
C LEU A 66 12.06 6.88 -2.24
N LYS A 67 13.34 6.64 -1.93
CA LYS A 67 13.78 5.56 -1.07
C LYS A 67 13.17 5.80 0.31
N GLN A 68 11.97 5.29 0.49
CA GLN A 68 11.33 5.15 1.77
C GLN A 68 12.23 4.19 2.56
N GLU A 69 13.12 4.77 3.37
CA GLU A 69 14.09 4.01 4.13
C GLU A 69 13.35 3.24 5.24
N THR A 70 13.08 1.97 4.95
CA THR A 70 12.34 1.02 5.80
C THR A 70 13.15 0.75 7.06
N THR A 71 13.08 1.68 8.01
CA THR A 71 13.76 1.64 9.30
C THR A 71 13.10 0.59 10.21
N VAL A 72 13.49 -0.67 10.03
CA VAL A 72 13.04 -1.77 10.88
C VAL A 72 13.64 -1.61 12.28
N VAL A 73 12.80 -1.29 13.26
CA VAL A 73 13.24 -1.15 14.66
C VAL A 73 13.33 -2.53 15.32
N ASP A 74 14.49 -2.79 15.91
CA ASP A 74 14.79 -4.04 16.61
C ASP A 74 14.09 -4.10 17.97
N VAL A 75 13.58 -5.27 18.33
CA VAL A 75 12.87 -5.46 19.62
C VAL A 75 13.91 -5.59 20.74
N PRO A 76 13.91 -4.72 21.77
CA PRO A 76 14.90 -4.78 22.86
C PRO A 76 14.78 -6.05 23.71
N ALA A 77 15.79 -6.37 24.51
CA ALA A 77 15.75 -7.52 25.42
C ALA A 77 14.89 -7.23 26.67
N LEU A 78 14.03 -8.18 27.07
CA LEU A 78 13.25 -8.08 28.30
C LEU A 78 14.16 -8.24 29.53
N SER A 79 14.61 -7.13 30.10
CA SER A 79 15.36 -7.12 31.37
C SER A 79 14.49 -6.75 32.58
N LYS A 80 13.43 -5.97 32.38
CA LYS A 80 12.59 -5.37 33.44
C LYS A 80 11.14 -5.23 32.97
N ARG A 81 10.22 -5.09 33.93
CA ARG A 81 8.79 -4.82 33.68
C ARG A 81 8.53 -3.47 33.01
N VAL A 82 9.40 -2.49 33.26
CA VAL A 82 9.40 -1.19 32.62
C VAL A 82 10.72 -1.06 31.87
N THR A 83 10.63 -1.07 30.54
CA THR A 83 11.76 -0.81 29.64
C THR A 83 11.50 0.53 28.97
N ASP A 84 12.33 1.52 29.26
CA ASP A 84 12.22 2.88 28.73
C ASP A 84 13.53 3.21 28.00
N LEU A 85 13.46 3.28 26.66
CA LEU A 85 14.58 3.63 25.80
C LEU A 85 14.61 5.13 25.48
N SER A 86 13.44 5.79 25.48
CA SER A 86 13.29 7.22 25.26
C SER A 86 13.73 8.07 26.45
N LYS A 87 13.85 7.46 27.65
CA LYS A 87 14.21 8.10 28.93
C LYS A 87 13.17 9.14 29.37
N VAL A 88 11.90 8.90 29.03
CA VAL A 88 10.76 9.77 29.39
C VAL A 88 10.46 9.72 30.89
N LEU A 89 10.73 8.59 31.56
CA LEU A 89 10.48 8.40 32.98
C LEU A 89 11.71 8.71 33.83
N THR A 90 11.55 9.52 34.88
CA THR A 90 12.58 9.65 35.91
C THR A 90 12.80 8.32 36.65
N LYS A 91 13.96 8.18 37.30
CA LYS A 91 14.29 7.03 38.16
C LYS A 91 13.22 6.78 39.24
N ALA A 92 12.61 7.83 39.78
CA ALA A 92 11.57 7.74 40.80
C ALA A 92 10.24 7.20 40.24
N GLU A 93 9.85 7.66 39.05
CA GLU A 93 8.63 7.21 38.36
C GLU A 93 8.76 5.78 37.86
N ASN A 94 9.88 5.43 37.22
CA ASN A 94 10.16 4.06 36.78
C ASN A 94 10.10 3.07 37.97
N GLN A 95 10.64 3.44 39.13
CA GLN A 95 10.50 2.66 40.37
C GLN A 95 9.06 2.62 40.90
N ARG A 96 8.32 3.74 40.89
CA ARG A 96 6.90 3.81 41.31
C ARG A 96 6.03 2.89 40.44
N LEU A 97 6.16 3.01 39.13
CA LEU A 97 5.46 2.18 38.14
C LEU A 97 5.83 0.70 38.30
N THR A 98 7.12 0.38 38.44
CA THR A 98 7.58 -1.01 38.69
C THR A 98 6.95 -1.61 39.96
N ARG A 99 6.80 -0.82 41.04
CA ARG A 99 6.09 -1.26 42.26
C ARG A 99 4.60 -1.48 42.00
N GLN A 100 3.93 -0.59 41.26
CA GLN A 100 2.51 -0.73 40.91
C GLN A 100 2.25 -1.97 40.03
N LEU A 101 3.08 -2.21 39.01
CA LEU A 101 2.99 -3.40 38.16
C LEU A 101 3.27 -4.70 38.93
N LYS A 102 4.21 -4.69 39.88
CA LYS A 102 4.45 -5.83 40.78
C LYS A 102 3.23 -6.11 41.67
N LYS A 103 2.62 -5.06 42.25
CA LYS A 103 1.38 -5.17 43.05
C LYS A 103 0.24 -5.75 42.22
N LEU A 104 0.02 -5.23 41.01
CA LEU A 104 -1.02 -5.70 40.09
C LEU A 104 -0.85 -7.19 39.76
N GLN A 105 0.38 -7.66 39.50
CA GLN A 105 0.62 -9.09 39.30
C GLN A 105 0.35 -9.91 40.58
N SER A 106 0.72 -9.45 41.77
CA SER A 106 0.40 -10.21 42.99
C SER A 106 -1.10 -10.37 43.25
N GLU A 107 -1.89 -9.33 42.95
CA GLU A 107 -3.34 -9.27 43.21
C GLU A 107 -4.18 -9.93 42.10
N ARG A 108 -3.86 -9.68 40.82
CA ARG A 108 -4.65 -10.12 39.66
C ARG A 108 -4.01 -11.28 38.89
N LYS A 109 -2.82 -11.71 39.28
CA LYS A 109 -1.95 -12.73 38.64
C LYS A 109 -1.43 -12.39 37.24
N VAL A 110 -2.07 -11.46 36.53
CA VAL A 110 -1.69 -10.89 35.21
C VAL A 110 -0.23 -10.42 35.16
N GLN A 111 0.50 -10.77 34.09
CA GLN A 111 1.84 -10.28 33.81
C GLN A 111 1.81 -9.02 32.91
N THR A 112 1.82 -7.85 33.53
CA THR A 112 1.93 -6.57 32.80
C THR A 112 3.38 -6.13 32.61
N ALA A 113 3.71 -5.69 31.39
CA ALA A 113 4.94 -5.01 31.01
C ALA A 113 4.66 -3.67 30.31
N VAL A 114 5.63 -2.75 30.38
CA VAL A 114 5.61 -1.43 29.74
C VAL A 114 6.88 -1.27 28.93
N LEU A 115 6.74 -0.89 27.66
CA LEU A 115 7.82 -0.61 26.72
C LEU A 115 7.63 0.78 26.12
N ILE A 116 8.59 1.67 26.38
CA ILE A 116 8.68 3.01 25.80
C ILE A 116 9.87 3.04 24.85
N ILE A 117 9.61 3.38 23.59
CA ILE A 117 10.58 3.49 22.50
C ILE A 117 10.41 4.85 21.79
N PRO A 118 11.42 5.37 21.09
CA PRO A 118 11.27 6.57 20.28
C PRO A 118 10.20 6.38 19.18
N THR A 119 10.42 5.41 18.29
CA THR A 119 9.59 5.17 17.10
C THR A 119 9.40 3.66 16.86
N THR A 120 8.34 3.25 16.16
CA THR A 120 8.26 1.90 15.55
C THR A 120 8.93 1.84 14.18
N GLY A 121 9.43 2.96 13.67
CA GLY A 121 10.05 3.08 12.35
C GLY A 121 9.06 2.77 11.24
N SER A 122 9.42 1.87 10.33
CA SER A 122 8.54 1.42 9.25
C SER A 122 7.36 0.55 9.69
N ASP A 123 7.34 0.05 10.93
CA ASP A 123 6.30 -0.86 11.41
C ASP A 123 5.06 -0.13 11.94
N THR A 124 3.90 -0.80 11.83
CA THR A 124 2.72 -0.43 12.62
C THR A 124 2.93 -0.76 14.10
N VAL A 125 2.28 -0.02 14.99
CA VAL A 125 2.35 -0.28 16.44
C VAL A 125 1.74 -1.65 16.80
N GLU A 126 0.82 -2.14 15.98
CA GLU A 126 0.31 -3.51 15.96
C GLU A 126 1.43 -4.52 15.68
N ALA A 127 2.08 -4.42 14.51
CA ALA A 127 3.10 -5.37 14.07
C ALA A 127 4.31 -5.40 15.03
N PHE A 128 4.75 -4.23 15.47
CA PHE A 128 5.80 -4.12 16.48
C PHE A 128 5.36 -4.78 17.80
N SER A 129 4.13 -4.53 18.29
CA SER A 129 3.62 -5.16 19.51
C SER A 129 3.58 -6.68 19.43
N SER A 130 3.23 -7.27 18.27
CA SER A 130 3.29 -8.71 18.04
C SER A 130 4.73 -9.24 18.13
N ARG A 131 5.71 -8.58 17.47
CA ARG A 131 7.12 -8.97 17.59
C ARG A 131 7.64 -8.87 19.03
N VAL A 132 7.18 -7.89 19.81
CA VAL A 132 7.50 -7.78 21.24
C VAL A 132 6.95 -8.99 22.01
N PHE A 133 5.67 -9.34 21.83
CA PHE A 133 5.10 -10.56 22.42
C PHE A 133 5.87 -11.82 22.01
N ASP A 134 6.30 -11.93 20.75
CA ASP A 134 7.04 -13.08 20.26
C ASP A 134 8.46 -13.20 20.81
N LYS A 135 9.20 -12.09 20.94
CA LYS A 135 10.57 -12.10 21.50
C LYS A 135 10.56 -12.20 23.04
N TRP A 136 9.54 -11.68 23.70
CA TRP A 136 9.46 -11.62 25.18
C TRP A 136 8.63 -12.74 25.81
N LYS A 137 7.78 -13.42 25.02
CA LYS A 137 6.81 -14.44 25.47
C LYS A 137 6.10 -14.06 26.78
N LEU A 138 5.50 -12.86 26.77
CA LEU A 138 4.80 -12.29 27.93
C LEU A 138 3.55 -13.11 28.30
N GLY A 139 3.40 -13.39 29.59
CA GLY A 139 2.32 -14.21 30.14
C GLY A 139 2.79 -15.62 30.49
N ASN A 140 2.05 -16.30 31.37
CA ASN A 140 2.25 -17.71 31.62
C ASN A 140 1.67 -18.55 30.45
N LYS A 141 2.37 -19.61 30.05
CA LYS A 141 2.04 -20.46 28.89
C LYS A 141 0.63 -21.07 28.91
N GLU A 142 0.06 -21.30 30.09
CA GLU A 142 -1.25 -21.91 30.30
C GLU A 142 -2.37 -20.85 30.39
N ARG A 143 -2.06 -19.69 31.00
CA ARG A 143 -3.03 -18.63 31.30
C ARG A 143 -3.05 -17.47 30.29
N ASN A 144 -2.01 -17.34 29.46
CA ASN A 144 -1.86 -16.32 28.40
C ASN A 144 -2.14 -14.88 28.86
N ASP A 145 -1.77 -14.60 30.11
CA ASP A 145 -2.12 -13.39 30.86
C ASP A 145 -1.10 -12.25 30.70
N GLY A 146 -0.45 -12.18 29.54
CA GLY A 146 0.49 -11.13 29.19
C GLY A 146 -0.23 -9.86 28.73
N ILE A 147 0.13 -8.72 29.30
CA ILE A 147 -0.31 -7.40 28.82
C ILE A 147 0.92 -6.53 28.57
N LEU A 148 0.99 -5.95 27.37
CA LEU A 148 2.01 -4.99 26.95
C LEU A 148 1.38 -3.62 26.78
N PHE A 149 1.90 -2.62 27.50
CA PHE A 149 1.72 -1.21 27.17
C PHE A 149 2.90 -0.79 26.30
N LEU A 150 2.67 -0.55 25.01
CA LEU A 150 3.65 -0.06 24.07
C LEU A 150 3.40 1.43 23.82
N ILE A 151 4.45 2.24 23.95
CA ILE A 151 4.45 3.68 23.69
C ILE A 151 5.60 3.99 22.73
N ALA A 152 5.28 4.48 21.54
CA ALA A 152 6.23 5.08 20.62
C ALA A 152 6.13 6.61 20.81
N SER A 153 7.10 7.15 21.55
CA SER A 153 7.13 8.54 22.06
C SER A 153 7.02 9.56 20.93
N ASP A 154 7.84 9.40 19.90
CA ASP A 154 8.11 10.40 18.87
C ASP A 154 7.13 10.24 17.70
N ASP A 155 6.65 9.02 17.50
CA ASP A 155 5.49 8.70 16.65
C ASP A 155 4.15 9.18 17.24
N HIS A 156 4.13 9.52 18.54
CA HIS A 156 2.94 9.77 19.36
C HIS A 156 1.90 8.64 19.34
N LYS A 157 2.32 7.38 19.10
CA LYS A 157 1.45 6.20 19.09
C LYS A 157 1.51 5.48 20.45
N MET A 158 0.35 5.09 20.99
CA MET A 158 0.28 4.18 22.14
C MET A 158 -0.67 3.01 21.84
N ARG A 159 -0.32 1.82 22.32
CA ARG A 159 -1.14 0.61 22.18
C ARG A 159 -1.10 -0.23 23.45
N ILE A 160 -2.27 -0.70 23.88
CA ILE A 160 -2.38 -1.81 24.84
C ILE A 160 -2.58 -3.07 24.00
N ALA A 161 -1.63 -3.99 24.07
CA ALA A 161 -1.71 -5.30 23.41
C ALA A 161 -1.75 -6.40 24.48
N VAL A 162 -2.48 -7.48 24.19
CA VAL A 162 -2.67 -8.63 25.09
C VAL A 162 -2.20 -9.91 24.41
N GLY A 163 -1.71 -10.87 25.18
CA GLY A 163 -1.22 -12.14 24.66
C GLY A 163 -2.29 -12.90 23.89
N SER A 164 -2.00 -13.28 22.65
CA SER A 164 -2.95 -13.91 21.71
C SER A 164 -3.17 -15.40 21.98
N GLY A 165 -3.46 -15.78 23.22
CA GLY A 165 -3.71 -17.16 23.65
C GLY A 165 -5.17 -17.58 23.56
N SER A 166 -5.77 -17.44 22.37
CA SER A 166 -7.14 -17.86 22.00
C SER A 166 -8.32 -17.25 22.79
N GLY A 167 -8.09 -16.63 23.95
CA GLY A 167 -9.11 -16.01 24.78
C GLY A 167 -8.67 -14.65 25.29
N VAL A 168 -9.32 -13.59 24.83
CA VAL A 168 -9.16 -12.26 25.42
C VAL A 168 -9.58 -12.33 26.89
N PRO A 169 -8.72 -11.95 27.86
CA PRO A 169 -9.12 -11.94 29.27
C PRO A 169 -10.31 -11.01 29.45
N ARG A 170 -11.48 -11.56 29.82
CA ARG A 170 -12.67 -10.73 30.07
C ARG A 170 -12.35 -9.77 31.21
N MET A 171 -12.23 -8.49 30.89
CA MET A 171 -12.02 -7.42 31.86
C MET A 171 -13.31 -7.25 32.67
N HIS A 172 -13.40 -7.98 33.78
CA HIS A 172 -14.48 -7.78 34.74
C HIS A 172 -14.28 -6.42 35.41
N PRO A 173 -15.33 -5.59 35.57
CA PRO A 173 -15.23 -4.29 36.21
C PRO A 173 -14.56 -4.40 37.58
N VAL A 174 -13.44 -3.70 37.77
CA VAL A 174 -12.72 -3.71 39.05
C VAL A 174 -13.50 -2.85 40.04
N ALA A 175 -14.42 -3.49 40.78
CA ALA A 175 -15.12 -2.87 41.89
C ALA A 175 -14.12 -2.44 42.96
N ASN A 176 -13.73 -1.17 42.94
CA ASN A 176 -12.72 -0.60 43.82
C ASN A 176 -13.28 -0.37 45.24
N LYS A 177 -13.30 -1.41 46.06
CA LYS A 177 -13.56 -1.28 47.50
C LYS A 177 -12.30 -0.80 48.23
N GLY A 178 -12.33 0.44 48.71
CA GLY A 178 -11.42 0.93 49.77
C GLY A 178 -10.35 1.91 49.32
N ALA A 179 -10.71 3.20 49.28
CA ALA A 179 -9.76 4.33 49.30
C ALA A 179 -10.41 5.63 49.81
N MET A 180 -11.20 5.55 50.89
CA MET A 180 -11.77 6.73 51.55
C MET A 180 -11.67 6.59 53.07
N LEU A 181 -10.53 7.03 53.61
CA LEU A 181 -10.32 7.30 55.03
C LEU A 181 -9.22 8.35 55.17
N CYS A 182 -9.61 9.55 55.61
CA CYS A 182 -8.74 10.59 56.14
C CYS A 182 -9.50 11.23 57.30
N GLU A 183 -9.60 10.51 58.40
CA GLU A 183 -10.03 11.08 59.68
C GLU A 183 -8.88 11.89 60.28
N ARG A 184 -9.09 13.20 60.39
CA ARG A 184 -8.55 14.06 61.45
C ARG A 184 -9.42 15.31 61.58
#